data_AF-A0AA51ZRT2-F1
#
_entry.id   AF-A0AA51ZRT2-F1
#
_cell.length_a   1.000
_cell.length_b   1.000
_cell.length_c   1.000
_cell.angle_alpha   90.00
_cell.angle_beta   90.00
_cell.angle_gamma   90.00
#
_symmetry.space_group_name_H-M   'P 1'
#
loop_
_entity.id
_entity.type
_entity.pdbx_description
1 polymer ?
#
loop_
_entity_poly.entity_id
_entity_poly.type
_entity_poly.pdbx_seq_one_letter_code
_entity_poly.pdbx_strand_id
1 'polypeptide(L)'
;PISKPEATRFEVRVPGADSNPYFVLATIISLGWRGIERKLETLQPPLAKGKMVDVNSYKRTRLARSLKEANERFMRNGSVAREVFGDEFVQHFGGTREHEIQLWEQTVTDWTS
;
A
#
# COMPACT_ATOMS: atom_id res chain seq x y z
N PRO A 1 3.15 -17.55 -16.47
CA PRO A 1 2.54 -16.31 -17.02
C PRO A 1 2.03 -16.58 -18.44
N ILE A 2 0.88 -16.02 -18.84
CA ILE A 2 0.30 -16.27 -20.19
C ILE A 2 0.97 -15.38 -21.26
N SER A 3 1.77 -14.39 -20.83
CA SER A 3 2.58 -13.53 -21.70
C SER A 3 3.89 -14.19 -22.13
N LYS A 4 4.43 -13.75 -23.28
CA LYS A 4 5.83 -14.03 -23.63
C LYS A 4 6.78 -13.47 -22.56
N PRO A 5 8.00 -14.03 -22.38
CA PRO A 5 8.95 -13.57 -21.37
C PRO A 5 9.19 -12.06 -21.42
N GLU A 6 9.34 -11.49 -22.62
CA GLU A 6 9.63 -10.06 -22.83
C GLU A 6 8.47 -9.14 -22.44
N ALA A 7 7.25 -9.67 -22.42
CA ALA A 7 6.03 -8.93 -22.08
C ALA A 7 5.54 -9.19 -20.65
N THR A 8 6.32 -9.92 -19.84
CA THR A 8 5.97 -10.25 -18.46
C THR A 8 6.12 -9.01 -17.60
N ARG A 9 5.02 -8.59 -16.97
CA ARG A 9 4.97 -7.41 -16.09
C ARG A 9 4.13 -7.68 -14.86
N PHE A 10 4.42 -6.93 -13.81
CA PHE A 10 3.64 -6.90 -12.58
C PHE A 10 2.85 -5.59 -12.52
N GLU A 11 1.53 -5.68 -12.33
CA GLU A 11 0.63 -4.53 -12.31
C GLU A 11 0.10 -4.30 -10.90
N VAL A 12 0.37 -3.12 -10.33
CA VAL A 12 -0.10 -2.71 -9.00
C VAL A 12 -1.26 -1.73 -9.16
N ARG A 13 -2.47 -2.15 -8.76
CA ARG A 13 -3.72 -1.38 -8.93
C ARG A 13 -4.22 -0.68 -7.66
N VAL A 14 -3.38 -0.62 -6.64
CA VAL A 14 -3.72 -0.02 -5.33
C VAL A 14 -3.60 1.51 -5.34
N PRO A 15 -2.56 2.12 -5.93
CA PRO A 15 -2.42 3.59 -5.96
C PRO A 15 -3.55 4.27 -6.76
N GLY A 16 -4.08 5.36 -6.20
CA GLY A 16 -5.05 6.24 -6.85
C GLY A 16 -4.38 7.30 -7.75
N ALA A 17 -5.18 8.05 -8.51
CA ALA A 17 -4.69 9.11 -9.40
C ALA A 17 -4.07 10.31 -8.65
N ASP A 18 -4.40 10.45 -7.37
CA ASP A 18 -3.91 11.45 -6.42
C ASP A 18 -2.55 11.09 -5.81
N SER A 19 -2.03 9.89 -6.07
CA SER A 19 -0.78 9.41 -5.49
C SER A 19 0.45 10.03 -6.17
N ASN A 20 1.46 10.40 -5.38
CA ASN A 20 2.74 10.86 -5.92
C ASN A 20 3.45 9.69 -6.65
N PRO A 21 3.71 9.79 -7.98
CA PRO A 21 4.25 8.68 -8.77
C PRO A 21 5.65 8.26 -8.33
N TYR A 22 6.46 9.18 -7.79
CA TYR A 22 7.79 8.88 -7.28
C TYR A 22 7.72 7.99 -6.04
N PHE A 23 6.83 8.31 -5.10
CA PHE A 23 6.64 7.47 -3.90
C PHE A 23 6.02 6.13 -4.25
N VAL A 24 5.09 6.08 -5.22
CA VAL A 24 4.53 4.81 -5.70
C VAL A 24 5.63 3.90 -6.24
N LEU A 25 6.47 4.41 -7.15
CA LEU A 25 7.54 3.62 -7.75
C LEU A 25 8.59 3.19 -6.72
N ALA A 26 9.03 4.11 -5.85
CA ALA A 26 9.96 3.80 -4.77
C ALA A 26 9.42 2.72 -3.83
N THR A 27 8.12 2.77 -3.50
CA THR A 27 7.45 1.75 -2.69
C THR A 27 7.46 0.39 -3.37
N ILE A 28 7.08 0.33 -4.65
CA ILE A 28 7.00 -0.93 -5.40
C ILE A 28 8.38 -1.59 -5.50
N ILE A 29 9.41 -0.81 -5.86
CA ILE A 29 10.77 -1.34 -5.99
C ILE A 29 11.29 -1.84 -4.64
N SER A 30 11.14 -1.04 -3.59
CA SER A 30 11.69 -1.38 -2.27
C SER A 30 10.98 -2.58 -1.63
N LEU A 31 9.66 -2.69 -1.77
CA LEU A 31 8.92 -3.87 -1.30
C LEU A 31 9.24 -5.11 -2.13
N GLY A 32 9.43 -4.96 -3.44
CA GLY A 32 9.88 -6.04 -4.31
C GLY A 32 11.26 -6.55 -3.91
N TRP A 33 12.21 -5.64 -3.69
CA TRP A 33 13.56 -5.96 -3.21
C TRP A 33 13.52 -6.68 -1.86
N ARG A 34 12.79 -6.14 -0.89
CA ARG A 34 12.58 -6.74 0.44
C ARG A 34 12.04 -8.17 0.34
N GLY A 35 11.08 -8.41 -0.56
CA GLY A 35 10.52 -9.74 -0.79
C GLY A 35 11.56 -10.74 -1.29
N ILE A 36 12.42 -10.32 -2.22
CA ILE A 36 13.53 -11.11 -2.77
C ILE A 36 14.57 -11.41 -1.68
N GLU A 37 15.03 -10.37 -0.98
CA GLU A 37 16.08 -10.47 0.04
C GLU A 37 15.67 -11.40 1.19
N ARG A 38 14.42 -11.27 1.66
CA ARG A 38 13.89 -12.09 2.76
C ARG A 38 13.27 -13.40 2.31
N LYS A 39 13.30 -13.71 1.02
CA LYS A 39 12.68 -14.91 0.42
C LYS A 39 11.24 -15.13 0.91
N LEU A 40 10.45 -14.05 0.97
CA LEU A 40 9.09 -14.11 1.48
C LEU A 40 8.23 -15.01 0.58
N GLU A 41 7.38 -15.83 1.20
CA GLU A 41 6.44 -16.65 0.45
C GLU A 41 5.53 -15.78 -0.41
N THR A 42 5.48 -16.07 -1.71
CA THR A 42 4.55 -15.41 -2.63
C THR A 42 3.14 -15.88 -2.35
N LEU A 43 2.26 -14.95 -1.94
CA LEU A 43 0.89 -15.26 -1.53
C LEU A 43 0.01 -15.83 -2.66
N GLN A 44 0.37 -15.63 -3.94
CA GLN A 44 -0.37 -16.22 -5.06
C GLN A 44 0.48 -16.31 -6.34
N PRO A 45 0.36 -17.39 -7.13
CA PRO A 45 0.80 -17.36 -8.53
C PRO A 45 -0.03 -16.34 -9.34
N PRO A 46 0.53 -15.73 -10.40
CA PRO A 46 -0.20 -14.77 -11.23
C PRO A 46 -1.51 -15.37 -11.74
N LEU A 47 -2.63 -14.67 -11.52
CA LEU A 47 -3.94 -15.12 -11.99
C LEU A 47 -3.92 -15.36 -13.50
N ALA A 48 -4.36 -16.54 -13.91
CA ALA A 48 -4.62 -16.81 -15.32
C ALA A 48 -5.75 -15.89 -15.82
N LYS A 49 -5.58 -15.33 -17.03
CA LYS A 49 -6.55 -14.44 -17.68
C LYS A 49 -7.94 -15.10 -17.68
N GLY A 50 -8.93 -14.45 -17.07
CA GLY A 50 -10.32 -14.94 -17.02
C GLY A 50 -10.72 -15.76 -15.80
N LYS A 51 -9.81 -16.04 -14.84
CA LYS A 51 -10.20 -16.66 -13.57
C LYS A 51 -10.47 -15.60 -12.51
N MET A 52 -11.70 -15.59 -11.98
CA MET A 52 -12.01 -14.89 -10.74
C MET A 52 -11.27 -15.59 -9.59
N VAL A 53 -10.70 -14.81 -8.68
CA VAL A 53 -10.10 -15.37 -7.47
C VAL A 53 -11.21 -16.00 -6.65
N ASP A 54 -11.09 -17.28 -6.28
CA ASP A 54 -11.97 -17.86 -5.27
C ASP A 54 -11.77 -17.08 -3.97
N VAL A 55 -12.72 -16.18 -3.69
CA VAL A 55 -12.66 -15.20 -2.62
C VAL A 55 -12.59 -15.84 -1.23
N ASN A 56 -12.91 -17.13 -1.12
CA ASN A 56 -12.90 -17.89 0.13
C ASN A 56 -11.62 -18.71 0.34
N SER A 57 -10.75 -18.82 -0.67
CA SER A 57 -9.59 -19.72 -0.62
C SER A 57 -8.38 -19.21 0.20
N TYR A 58 -8.43 -18.00 0.77
CA TYR A 58 -7.25 -17.38 1.38
C TYR A 58 -7.54 -16.33 2.48
N LYS A 59 -6.60 -16.24 3.42
CA LYS A 59 -6.62 -15.27 4.52
C LYS A 59 -6.31 -13.86 3.99
N ARG A 60 -7.35 -13.13 3.60
CA ARG A 60 -7.23 -11.73 3.12
C ARG A 60 -6.97 -10.78 4.27
N THR A 61 -5.81 -10.12 4.24
CA THR A 61 -5.63 -8.88 4.98
C THR A 61 -6.32 -7.77 4.21
N ARG A 62 -7.33 -7.13 4.83
CA ARG A 62 -8.01 -5.98 4.23
C ARG A 62 -7.08 -4.76 4.21
N LEU A 63 -7.12 -4.02 3.11
CA LEU A 63 -6.54 -2.67 3.05
C LEU A 63 -7.21 -1.78 4.10
N ALA A 64 -6.50 -0.72 4.49
CA ALA A 64 -7.04 0.29 5.37
C ALA A 64 -8.29 0.93 4.73
N ARG A 65 -9.29 1.24 5.55
CA ARG A 65 -10.58 1.81 5.12
C ARG A 65 -10.63 3.33 5.21
N SER A 66 -9.63 3.93 5.84
CA SER A 66 -9.51 5.39 5.98
C SER A 66 -8.05 5.80 5.93
N LEU A 67 -7.81 7.08 5.65
CA LEU A 67 -6.47 7.68 5.72
C LEU A 67 -5.88 7.53 7.13
N LYS A 68 -6.71 7.68 8.17
CA LYS A 68 -6.33 7.48 9.57
C LYS A 68 -5.80 6.08 9.83
N GLU A 69 -6.54 5.05 9.44
CA GLU A 69 -6.11 3.66 9.62
C GLU A 69 -4.85 3.35 8.79
N ALA A 70 -4.73 3.91 7.58
CA ALA A 70 -3.55 3.75 6.75
C ALA A 70 -2.31 4.39 7.41
N ASN A 71 -2.46 5.62 7.92
CA ASN A 71 -1.39 6.36 8.56
C ASN A 71 -0.94 5.71 9.87
N GLU A 72 -1.88 5.24 10.70
CA GLU A 72 -1.57 4.46 11.90
C GLU A 72 -0.75 3.21 11.55
N ARG A 73 -1.15 2.43 10.54
CA ARG A 73 -0.39 1.24 10.11
C ARG A 73 0.99 1.61 9.55
N PHE A 74 1.09 2.72 8.83
CA PHE A 74 2.34 3.24 8.27
C PHE A 74 3.33 3.66 9.37
N MET A 75 2.86 4.38 10.39
CA MET A 75 3.70 4.96 11.45
C MET A 75 4.04 4.00 12.59
N ARG A 76 3.35 2.86 12.73
CA ARG A 76 3.60 1.86 13.79
C ARG A 76 5.08 1.51 13.94
N ASN A 77 5.51 1.32 15.19
CA ASN A 77 6.84 0.80 15.48
C ASN A 77 7.03 -0.56 14.81
N GLY A 78 8.16 -0.74 14.13
CA GLY A 78 8.46 -1.96 13.35
C GLY A 78 7.58 -2.14 12.10
N SER A 79 6.90 -1.10 11.62
CA SER A 79 6.17 -1.19 10.35
C SER A 79 7.13 -1.47 9.19
N VAL A 80 6.61 -2.11 8.14
CA VAL A 80 7.36 -2.31 6.90
C VAL A 80 7.76 -0.97 6.27
N ALA A 81 6.97 0.09 6.50
CA ALA A 81 7.32 1.42 6.01
C ALA A 81 8.59 1.96 6.67
N ARG A 82 8.76 1.77 7.99
CA ARG A 82 9.99 2.19 8.70
C ARG A 82 11.19 1.37 8.26
N GLU A 83 10.99 0.08 8.01
CA GLU A 83 12.03 -0.80 7.45
C GLU A 83 12.50 -0.33 6.06
N VAL A 84 11.57 0.12 5.21
CA VAL A 84 11.83 0.46 3.81
C VAL A 84 12.29 1.90 3.60
N PHE A 85 11.68 2.86 4.29
CA PHE A 85 11.92 4.29 4.09
C PHE A 85 12.72 4.94 5.22
N GLY A 86 12.94 4.23 6.32
CA GLY A 86 13.60 4.78 7.50
C GLY A 86 12.64 5.57 8.40
N ASP A 87 13.05 5.71 9.66
CA ASP A 87 12.21 6.33 10.70
C ASP A 87 11.95 7.81 10.45
N GLU A 88 12.95 8.55 9.97
CA GLU A 88 12.84 9.99 9.73
C GLU A 88 11.80 10.31 8.67
N PHE A 89 11.83 9.61 7.53
CA PHE A 89 10.84 9.78 6.48
C PHE A 89 9.44 9.43 6.94
N VAL A 90 9.28 8.27 7.60
CA VAL A 90 7.98 7.83 8.09
C VAL A 90 7.41 8.81 9.11
N GLN A 91 8.26 9.33 10.00
CA GLN A 91 7.84 10.31 11.00
C GLN A 91 7.39 11.61 10.35
N HIS A 92 8.16 12.13 9.40
CA HIS A 92 7.84 13.39 8.73
C HIS A 92 6.60 13.25 7.84
N PHE A 93 6.59 12.28 6.92
CA PHE A 93 5.48 12.07 6.00
C PHE A 93 4.19 11.70 6.73
N GLY A 94 4.27 10.78 7.71
CA GLY A 94 3.12 10.38 8.51
C GLY A 94 2.56 11.52 9.36
N GLY A 95 3.42 12.38 9.92
CA GLY A 95 3.00 13.56 10.67
C GLY A 95 2.20 14.56 9.82
N THR A 96 2.56 14.75 8.54
CA THR A 96 1.77 15.61 7.64
C THR A 96 0.36 15.07 7.39
N ARG A 97 0.19 13.74 7.28
CA ARG A 97 -1.14 13.11 7.14
C ARG A 97 -1.93 13.19 8.44
N GLU A 98 -1.28 13.04 9.59
CA GLU A 98 -1.92 13.19 10.89
C GLU A 98 -2.49 14.60 11.08
N HIS A 99 -1.76 15.63 10.66
CA HIS A 99 -2.25 17.00 10.66
C HIS A 99 -3.49 17.19 9.76
N GLU A 100 -3.46 16.65 8.54
CA GLU A 100 -4.62 16.69 7.63
C GLU A 100 -5.85 15.99 8.22
N ILE A 101 -5.65 14.83 8.87
CA ILE A 101 -6.72 14.09 9.54
C ILE A 101 -7.33 14.94 10.66
N GLN A 102 -6.50 15.59 11.49
CA GLN A 102 -6.97 16.46 12.57
C GLN A 102 -7.77 17.65 12.05
N LEU A 103 -7.32 18.30 10.97
CA LEU A 103 -8.05 19.40 10.33
C LEU A 103 -9.41 18.94 9.79
N TRP A 104 -9.46 17.77 9.16
CA TRP A 104 -10.72 17.19 8.70
C TRP A 104 -11.62 16.88 9.91
N GLU A 105 -11.15 16.16 10.93
CA GLU A 105 -11.98 15.86 12.12
C GLU A 105 -12.56 17.11 12.84
N GLN A 106 -11.94 18.28 12.70
CA GLN A 106 -12.42 19.56 13.25
C GLN A 106 -13.38 20.33 12.34
N THR A 107 -13.50 19.96 11.06
CA THR A 107 -14.36 20.67 10.11
C THR A 107 -15.80 20.13 10.24
N VAL A 108 -16.76 21.00 10.57
CA VAL A 108 -18.19 20.66 10.45
C VAL A 108 -18.53 20.62 8.96
N THR A 109 -18.84 19.45 8.43
CA THR A 109 -19.38 19.35 7.07
C THR A 109 -20.81 19.84 7.04
N ASP A 110 -21.11 20.67 6.05
CA ASP A 110 -22.40 21.33 5.77
C ASP A 110 -23.56 20.38 5.43
N TRP A 111 -23.42 19.08 5.71
CA TRP A 111 -24.41 18.04 5.38
C TRP A 111 -25.31 17.63 6.56
N THR A 112 -25.10 18.24 7.73
CA THR A 112 -25.95 18.05 8.93
C THR A 112 -26.64 19.34 9.38
N SER A 113 -26.61 20.40 8.56
CA SER A 113 -27.39 21.63 8.79
C SER A 113 -28.65 21.66 7.93
#